data_AF-A0A3D3SZ83-F1
#
_entry.id   AF-A0A3D3SZ83-F1
#
_cell.length_a   1.000
_cell.length_b   1.000
_cell.length_c   1.000
_cell.angle_alpha   90.00
_cell.angle_beta   90.00
_cell.angle_gamma   90.00
#
_symmetry.space_group_name_H-M   'P 1'
#
loop_
_entity.id
_entity.type
_entity.pdbx_description
1 polymer ?
#
loop_
_entity_poly.entity_id
_entity_poly.type
_entity_poly.pdbx_seq_one_letter_code
_entity_poly.pdbx_strand_id
1 'polypeptide(L)'
;MLKPLFDISPLRDELSAGTRILTPNRRLARQILSAWGQHCAEQGQRVWRQPSVQALDDWLDQCWQELQDRAYPDCAGCSIVATQAERLLWEKLIDADEDKPPLLGGSSFARLAQTALQMVEHWRVSLSELASSGHEPCVHWLRWREMFYQALAEKKLLTTGQARIQVLEAFQQGFLGRHPRLLLVAFSNRPAPLLQ
;
A
#
# COMPACT_ATOMS: atom_id res chain seq x y z
N MET A 1 -22.90 -15.92 26.66
CA MET A 1 -21.59 -15.71 26.03
C MET A 1 -21.81 -15.13 24.64
N LEU A 2 -21.19 -14.00 24.30
CA LEU A 2 -21.22 -13.44 22.95
C LEU A 2 -20.44 -14.37 22.02
N LYS A 3 -21.05 -14.75 20.89
CA LYS A 3 -20.40 -15.54 19.85
C LYS A 3 -19.23 -14.74 19.28
N PRO A 4 -18.02 -15.31 19.16
CA PRO A 4 -16.89 -14.59 18.57
C PRO A 4 -17.26 -14.17 17.14
N LEU A 5 -16.89 -12.94 16.79
CA LEU A 5 -17.16 -12.34 15.47
C LEU A 5 -16.45 -13.06 14.32
N PHE A 6 -15.44 -13.88 14.64
CA PHE A 6 -14.66 -14.68 13.71
C PHE A 6 -14.29 -16.01 14.36
N ASP A 7 -14.47 -17.13 13.65
CA ASP A 7 -14.03 -18.43 14.12
C ASP A 7 -12.52 -18.58 13.94
N ILE A 8 -11.78 -18.44 15.05
CA ILE A 8 -10.32 -18.57 15.08
C ILE A 8 -9.83 -20.01 15.22
N SER A 9 -10.72 -21.01 15.32
CA SER A 9 -10.34 -22.42 15.46
C SER A 9 -9.27 -22.89 14.47
N PRO A 10 -9.32 -22.56 13.16
CA PRO A 10 -8.27 -22.96 12.22
C PRO A 10 -6.95 -22.18 12.37
N LEU A 11 -6.92 -21.10 13.14
CA LEU A 11 -5.75 -20.23 13.31
C LEU A 11 -5.06 -20.40 14.68
N ARG A 12 -5.61 -21.20 15.60
CA ARG A 12 -5.14 -21.25 17.00
C ARG A 12 -3.66 -21.61 17.13
N ASP A 13 -3.22 -22.63 16.40
CA ASP A 13 -1.84 -23.09 16.46
C ASP A 13 -0.87 -22.02 15.98
N GLU A 14 -1.23 -21.31 14.90
CA GLU A 14 -0.44 -20.22 14.32
C GLU A 14 -0.41 -18.98 15.22
N LEU A 15 -1.55 -18.64 15.82
CA LEU A 15 -1.67 -17.55 16.79
C LEU A 15 -0.81 -17.84 18.04
N SER A 16 -0.84 -19.08 18.54
CA SER A 16 -0.05 -19.53 19.68
C SER A 16 1.45 -19.56 19.37
N ALA A 17 1.82 -20.02 18.17
CA ALA A 17 3.22 -20.05 17.70
C ALA A 17 3.80 -18.65 17.45
N GLY A 18 2.97 -17.60 17.43
CA GLY A 18 3.40 -16.24 17.11
C GLY A 18 3.72 -16.04 15.63
N THR A 19 3.14 -16.88 14.76
CA THR A 19 3.25 -16.73 13.30
C THR A 19 2.74 -15.35 12.87
N ARG A 20 3.40 -14.74 11.88
CA ARG A 20 2.91 -13.49 11.29
C ARG A 20 1.71 -13.78 10.38
N ILE A 21 0.55 -13.29 10.81
CA ILE A 21 -0.70 -13.40 10.08
C ILE A 21 -1.03 -12.05 9.46
N LEU A 22 -1.17 -12.01 8.13
CA LEU A 22 -1.63 -10.83 7.41
C LEU A 22 -3.08 -11.00 6.98
N THR A 23 -3.86 -9.93 7.12
CA THR A 23 -5.25 -9.85 6.67
C THR A 23 -5.40 -8.81 5.55
N PRO A 24 -6.44 -8.89 4.71
CA PRO A 24 -6.71 -7.90 3.68
C PRO A 24 -7.07 -6.51 4.23
N ASN A 25 -7.49 -6.40 5.49
CA ASN A 25 -7.84 -5.12 6.10
C ASN A 25 -7.77 -5.15 7.63
N ARG A 26 -7.73 -3.95 8.23
CA ARG A 26 -7.69 -3.71 9.67
C ARG A 26 -8.90 -4.25 10.41
N ARG A 27 -10.08 -4.28 9.77
CA ARG A 27 -11.31 -4.78 10.41
C ARG A 27 -11.17 -6.26 10.76
N LEU A 28 -10.69 -7.07 9.83
CA LEU A 28 -10.50 -8.50 10.07
C LEU A 28 -9.37 -8.77 11.08
N ALA A 29 -8.25 -8.04 11.00
CA ALA A 29 -7.17 -8.17 11.98
C ALA A 29 -7.70 -7.96 13.42
N ARG A 30 -8.50 -6.90 13.64
CA ARG A 30 -9.14 -6.64 14.94
C ARG A 30 -10.11 -7.74 15.38
N GLN A 31 -10.88 -8.31 14.45
CA GLN A 31 -11.79 -9.42 14.77
C GLN A 31 -11.04 -10.67 15.22
N ILE A 32 -9.95 -11.03 14.53
CA ILE A 32 -9.10 -12.17 14.91
C ILE A 32 -8.45 -11.92 16.28
N LEU A 33 -7.89 -10.73 16.50
CA LEU A 33 -7.26 -10.35 17.78
C LEU A 33 -8.28 -10.40 18.94
N SER A 34 -9.49 -9.90 18.72
CA SER A 34 -10.57 -9.93 19.72
C SER A 34 -11.01 -11.36 20.03
N ALA A 35 -11.16 -12.22 19.01
CA ALA A 35 -11.54 -13.60 19.19
C ALA A 35 -10.44 -14.42 19.90
N TRP A 36 -9.16 -14.11 19.63
CA TRP A 36 -8.04 -14.67 20.38
C TRP A 36 -8.05 -14.27 21.85
N GLY A 37 -8.27 -12.98 22.14
CA GLY A 37 -8.38 -12.51 23.52
C GLY A 37 -9.53 -13.16 24.28
N GLN A 38 -10.69 -13.33 23.64
CA GLN A 38 -11.82 -14.07 24.21
C GLN A 38 -11.44 -15.52 24.51
N HIS A 39 -10.79 -16.20 23.56
CA HIS A 39 -10.33 -17.57 23.76
C HIS A 39 -9.34 -17.70 24.93
N CYS A 40 -8.34 -16.81 25.03
CA CYS A 40 -7.41 -16.80 26.17
C CYS A 40 -8.13 -16.60 27.51
N ALA A 41 -9.09 -15.66 27.57
CA ALA A 41 -9.88 -15.42 28.78
C ALA A 41 -10.74 -16.63 29.18
N GLU A 42 -11.34 -17.32 28.19
CA GLU A 42 -12.09 -18.56 28.40
C GLU A 42 -11.20 -19.70 28.92
N GLN A 43 -9.92 -19.71 28.57
CA GLN A 43 -8.91 -20.63 29.12
C GLN A 43 -8.37 -20.18 30.49
N GLY A 44 -8.95 -19.15 31.11
CA GLY A 44 -8.54 -18.63 32.42
C GLY A 44 -7.28 -17.76 32.41
N GLN A 45 -6.75 -17.41 31.24
CA GLN A 45 -5.58 -16.54 31.14
C GLN A 45 -5.98 -15.08 31.37
N ARG A 46 -5.21 -14.39 32.22
CA ARG A 46 -5.40 -12.95 32.48
C ARG A 46 -4.48 -12.07 31.63
N VAL A 47 -3.39 -12.64 31.14
CA VAL A 47 -2.38 -11.99 30.30
C VAL A 47 -1.91 -13.04 29.29
N TRP A 48 -1.71 -12.63 28.04
CA TRP A 48 -1.17 -13.46 26.98
C TRP A 48 -0.24 -12.63 26.10
N ARG A 49 0.64 -13.31 25.36
CA ARG A 49 1.44 -12.67 24.31
C ARG A 49 0.51 -12.23 23.18
N GLN A 50 0.61 -10.97 22.76
CA GLN A 50 -0.15 -10.48 21.61
C GLN A 50 0.32 -11.22 20.33
N PRO A 51 -0.58 -11.90 19.61
CA PRO A 51 -0.21 -12.58 18.37
C PRO A 51 0.07 -11.55 17.27
N SER A 52 0.94 -11.92 16.32
CA SER A 52 1.37 -11.05 15.23
C SER A 52 0.32 -11.00 14.10
N VAL A 53 -0.83 -10.38 14.35
CA VAL A 53 -1.92 -10.24 13.37
C VAL A 53 -2.07 -8.78 12.96
N GLN A 54 -1.96 -8.48 11.66
CA GLN A 54 -2.12 -7.12 11.14
C GLN A 54 -2.61 -7.09 9.70
N ALA A 55 -3.07 -5.92 9.23
CA ALA A 55 -3.41 -5.76 7.82
C ALA A 55 -2.14 -5.77 6.95
N LEU A 56 -2.26 -6.25 5.71
CA LEU A 56 -1.16 -6.25 4.74
C LEU A 56 -0.59 -4.83 4.53
N ASP A 57 -1.45 -3.83 4.38
CA ASP A 57 -0.99 -2.43 4.22
C ASP A 57 -0.22 -1.91 5.44
N ASP A 58 -0.67 -2.25 6.66
CA ASP A 58 0.01 -1.85 7.90
C ASP A 58 1.40 -2.48 7.99
N TRP A 59 1.53 -3.73 7.56
CA TRP A 59 2.82 -4.41 7.51
C TRP A 59 3.76 -3.79 6.48
N LEU A 60 3.25 -3.44 5.29
CA LEU A 60 4.05 -2.77 4.27
C LEU A 60 4.48 -1.37 4.70
N ASP A 61 3.64 -0.65 5.45
CA ASP A 61 4.02 0.62 6.07
C ASP A 61 5.13 0.43 7.11
N GLN A 62 5.07 -0.62 7.93
CA GLN A 62 6.15 -0.96 8.86
C GLN A 62 7.46 -1.27 8.13
N CYS A 63 7.41 -2.06 7.04
CA CYS A 63 8.59 -2.35 6.23
C CYS A 63 9.19 -1.06 5.63
N TRP A 64 8.34 -0.15 5.15
CA TRP A 64 8.81 1.15 4.66
C TRP A 64 9.49 1.96 5.77
N GLN A 65 8.93 2.02 6.97
CA GLN A 65 9.58 2.70 8.10
C GLN A 65 10.92 2.06 8.46
N GLU A 66 11.01 0.73 8.44
CA GLU A 66 12.27 0.02 8.67
C GLU A 66 13.35 0.39 7.63
N LEU A 67 12.98 0.58 6.36
CA LEU A 67 13.91 1.08 5.33
C LEU A 67 14.43 2.48 5.67
N GLN A 68 13.56 3.37 6.12
CA GLN A 68 13.95 4.74 6.47
C GLN A 68 14.83 4.76 7.73
N ASP A 69 14.47 4.00 8.76
CA ASP A 69 15.22 3.89 10.01
C ASP A 69 16.64 3.33 9.78
N ARG A 70 16.78 2.42 8.81
CA ARG A 70 18.06 1.80 8.45
C ARG A 70 18.78 2.53 7.31
N ALA A 71 18.25 3.67 6.86
CA ALA A 71 18.77 4.47 5.74
C ALA A 71 19.07 3.62 4.49
N TYR A 72 18.09 2.83 4.05
CA TYR A 72 18.20 2.02 2.82
C TYR A 72 18.62 2.91 1.64
N PRO A 73 19.75 2.63 0.96
CA PRO A 73 20.39 3.59 0.05
C PRO A 73 19.50 4.15 -1.06
N ASP A 74 18.63 3.32 -1.64
CA ASP A 74 17.83 3.69 -2.82
C ASP A 74 16.66 4.64 -2.47
N CYS A 75 16.27 4.72 -1.19
CA CYS A 75 15.17 5.58 -0.74
C CYS A 75 15.48 6.41 0.52
N ALA A 76 16.75 6.45 0.93
CA ALA A 76 17.19 7.22 2.09
C ALA A 76 16.88 8.71 1.94
N GLY A 77 16.18 9.27 2.93
CA GLY A 77 15.76 10.68 2.91
C GLY A 77 14.58 10.98 1.98
N CYS A 78 13.99 9.98 1.34
CA CYS A 78 12.70 10.12 0.66
C CYS A 78 11.53 10.07 1.65
N SER A 79 10.37 10.58 1.27
CA SER A 79 9.13 10.46 2.04
C SER A 79 7.95 10.14 1.15
N ILE A 80 6.96 9.43 1.67
CA ILE A 80 5.72 9.17 0.91
C ILE A 80 4.92 10.46 0.86
N VAL A 81 4.50 10.88 -0.35
CA VAL A 81 3.66 12.06 -0.53
C VAL A 81 2.28 11.83 0.11
N ALA A 82 1.82 12.79 0.90
CA ALA A 82 0.47 12.73 1.46
C ALA A 82 -0.59 12.90 0.36
N THR A 83 -1.70 12.17 0.46
CA THR A 83 -2.77 12.14 -0.57
C THR A 83 -3.27 13.53 -0.98
N GLN A 84 -3.39 14.46 -0.03
CA GLN A 84 -3.84 15.83 -0.32
C GLN A 84 -2.74 16.67 -0.99
N ALA A 85 -1.48 16.46 -0.60
CA ALA A 85 -0.33 17.13 -1.22
C ALA A 85 -0.11 16.63 -2.66
N GLU A 86 -0.25 15.33 -2.89
CA GLU A 86 -0.28 14.72 -4.23
C GLU A 86 -1.37 15.35 -5.09
N ARG A 87 -2.60 15.47 -4.56
CA ARG A 87 -3.72 16.09 -5.30
C ARG A 87 -3.45 17.55 -5.66
N LEU A 88 -2.89 18.32 -4.73
CA LEU A 88 -2.53 19.71 -4.98
C LEU A 88 -1.41 19.82 -6.04
N LEU A 89 -0.47 18.89 -6.04
CA LEU A 89 0.59 18.84 -7.05
C LEU A 89 0.01 18.53 -8.43
N TRP A 90 -0.87 17.54 -8.53
CA TRP A 90 -1.61 17.26 -9.77
C TRP A 90 -2.38 18.48 -10.27
N GLU A 91 -3.13 19.15 -9.42
CA GLU A 91 -3.90 20.34 -9.77
C GLU A 91 -2.99 21.44 -10.35
N LYS A 92 -1.87 21.74 -9.69
CA LYS A 92 -0.90 22.73 -10.15
C LYS A 92 -0.29 22.39 -11.50
N LEU A 93 0.08 21.12 -11.71
CA LEU A 93 0.69 20.67 -12.96
C LEU A 93 -0.29 20.70 -14.12
N ILE A 94 -1.54 20.29 -13.88
CA ILE A 94 -2.61 20.32 -14.88
C ILE A 94 -2.97 21.76 -15.22
N ASP A 95 -3.05 22.67 -14.24
CA ASP A 95 -3.36 24.08 -14.51
C ASP A 95 -2.24 24.84 -15.23
N ALA A 96 -0.99 24.41 -15.07
CA ALA A 96 0.15 24.95 -15.78
C ALA A 96 0.31 24.42 -17.21
N ASP A 97 -0.46 23.41 -17.62
CA ASP A 97 -0.39 22.82 -18.96
C ASP A 97 -1.17 23.69 -19.96
N GLU A 98 -0.45 24.36 -20.86
CA GLU A 98 -1.02 25.22 -21.90
C GLU A 98 -1.84 24.45 -22.94
N ASP A 99 -1.50 23.17 -23.16
CA ASP A 99 -2.17 22.28 -24.12
C ASP A 99 -3.38 21.57 -23.49
N LYS A 100 -3.77 21.89 -22.25
CA LYS A 100 -4.93 21.26 -21.61
C LYS A 100 -6.22 21.63 -22.37
N PRO A 101 -7.19 20.71 -22.47
CA PRO A 101 -8.46 21.04 -23.13
C PRO A 101 -9.14 22.28 -22.51
N PRO A 102 -9.72 23.16 -23.35
CA PRO A 102 -10.34 24.39 -22.86
C PRO A 102 -11.52 24.08 -21.93
N LEU A 103 -11.72 24.94 -20.92
CA LEU A 103 -12.74 24.82 -19.85
C LEU A 103 -12.45 23.77 -18.76
N LEU A 104 -11.31 23.08 -18.79
CA LEU A 104 -10.93 22.17 -17.70
C LEU A 104 -10.18 22.91 -16.58
N GLY A 105 -10.73 22.85 -15.36
CA GLY A 105 -10.01 23.27 -14.15
C GLY A 105 -9.16 22.14 -13.59
N GLY A 106 -7.94 22.43 -13.12
CA GLY A 106 -7.02 21.43 -12.59
C GLY A 106 -7.62 20.62 -11.44
N SER A 107 -8.48 21.23 -10.61
CA SER A 107 -9.14 20.58 -9.48
C SER A 107 -10.06 19.40 -9.88
N SER A 108 -10.73 19.48 -11.04
CA SER A 108 -11.64 18.43 -11.49
C SER A 108 -10.89 17.19 -11.99
N PHE A 109 -9.72 17.38 -12.59
CA PHE A 109 -8.90 16.28 -13.12
C PHE A 109 -7.85 15.77 -12.13
N ALA A 110 -7.42 16.56 -11.16
CA ALA A 110 -6.41 16.14 -10.19
C ALA A 110 -6.82 14.85 -9.45
N ARG A 111 -8.10 14.72 -9.08
CA ARG A 111 -8.61 13.50 -8.45
C ARG A 111 -8.60 12.31 -9.42
N LEU A 112 -8.96 12.52 -10.68
CA LEU A 112 -8.95 11.45 -11.69
C LEU A 112 -7.52 11.00 -12.01
N ALA A 113 -6.60 11.95 -12.16
CA ALA A 113 -5.18 11.68 -12.41
C ALA A 113 -4.54 10.89 -11.25
N GLN A 114 -4.82 11.29 -10.01
CA GLN A 114 -4.40 10.57 -8.80
C GLN A 114 -4.97 9.13 -8.77
N THR A 115 -6.27 8.95 -9.03
CA THR A 115 -6.89 7.61 -9.05
C THR A 115 -6.31 6.75 -10.17
N ALA A 116 -6.13 7.31 -11.36
CA ALA A 116 -5.54 6.61 -12.49
C ALA A 116 -4.10 6.17 -12.19
N LEU A 117 -3.30 7.02 -11.55
CA LEU A 117 -1.95 6.68 -11.09
C LEU A 117 -1.96 5.51 -10.12
N GLN A 118 -2.82 5.57 -9.11
CA GLN A 118 -2.97 4.48 -8.13
C GLN A 118 -3.33 3.18 -8.83
N MET A 119 -4.26 3.19 -9.78
CA MET A 119 -4.64 2.00 -10.54
C MET A 119 -3.49 1.45 -11.40
N VAL A 120 -2.80 2.33 -12.12
CA VAL A 120 -1.66 1.93 -12.97
C VAL A 120 -0.54 1.31 -12.15
N GLU A 121 -0.19 1.92 -11.01
CA GLU A 121 0.83 1.40 -10.10
C GLU A 121 0.40 0.08 -9.46
N HIS A 122 -0.84 0.00 -8.91
CA HIS A 122 -1.33 -1.22 -8.25
C HIS A 122 -1.37 -2.42 -9.19
N TRP A 123 -1.86 -2.20 -10.41
CA TRP A 123 -2.10 -3.26 -11.38
C TRP A 123 -0.94 -3.48 -12.35
N ARG A 124 0.16 -2.71 -12.21
CA ARG A 124 1.29 -2.69 -13.15
C ARG A 124 0.83 -2.58 -14.61
N VAL A 125 -0.11 -1.66 -14.86
CA VAL A 125 -0.69 -1.45 -16.21
C VAL A 125 0.41 -1.01 -17.17
N SER A 126 0.42 -1.59 -18.37
CA SER A 126 1.39 -1.25 -19.41
C SER A 126 1.18 0.18 -19.93
N LEU A 127 2.17 1.03 -19.75
CA LEU A 127 2.15 2.40 -20.26
C LEU A 127 2.17 2.44 -21.79
N SER A 128 2.82 1.47 -22.43
CA SER A 128 2.85 1.39 -23.90
C SER A 128 1.47 1.06 -24.46
N GLU A 129 0.70 0.20 -23.78
CA GLU A 129 -0.67 -0.12 -24.17
C GLU A 129 -1.58 1.11 -24.01
N LEU A 130 -1.45 1.84 -22.89
CA LEU A 130 -2.17 3.11 -22.67
C LEU A 130 -1.84 4.15 -23.74
N ALA A 131 -0.56 4.28 -24.10
CA ALA A 131 -0.11 5.19 -25.15
C ALA A 131 -0.68 4.80 -26.53
N SER A 132 -0.78 3.50 -26.82
CA SER A 132 -1.35 2.99 -28.07
C SER A 132 -2.89 2.94 -28.10
N SER A 133 -3.57 3.29 -27.02
CA SER A 133 -5.03 3.17 -26.90
C SER A 133 -5.81 4.09 -27.83
N GLY A 134 -5.18 5.14 -28.36
CA GLY A 134 -5.83 6.13 -29.22
C GLY A 134 -6.78 7.10 -28.48
N HIS A 135 -6.90 6.99 -27.16
CA HIS A 135 -7.71 7.89 -26.35
C HIS A 135 -6.92 9.14 -25.95
N GLU A 136 -7.39 10.31 -26.39
CA GLU A 136 -6.79 11.62 -26.08
C GLU A 136 -6.54 11.85 -24.56
N PRO A 137 -7.45 11.49 -23.63
CA PRO A 137 -7.17 11.62 -22.20
C PRO A 137 -5.96 10.83 -21.71
N CYS A 138 -5.65 9.67 -22.33
CA CYS A 138 -4.47 8.88 -21.97
C CYS A 138 -3.17 9.60 -22.35
N VAL A 139 -3.16 10.31 -23.49
CA VAL A 139 -2.00 11.10 -23.93
C VAL A 139 -1.69 12.21 -22.94
N HIS A 140 -2.70 13.00 -22.56
CA HIS A 140 -2.54 14.05 -21.55
C HIS A 140 -2.09 13.49 -20.20
N TRP A 141 -2.75 12.42 -19.73
CA TRP A 141 -2.42 11.82 -18.44
C TRP A 141 -0.99 11.25 -18.39
N LEU A 142 -0.53 10.59 -19.47
CA LEU A 142 0.85 10.08 -19.55
C LEU A 142 1.87 11.22 -19.45
N ARG A 143 1.63 12.35 -20.14
CA ARG A 143 2.49 13.54 -20.04
C ARG A 143 2.49 14.12 -18.63
N TRP A 144 1.30 14.34 -18.05
CA TRP A 144 1.20 14.89 -16.70
C TRP A 144 1.83 13.98 -15.64
N ARG A 145 1.76 12.65 -15.82
CA ARG A 145 2.42 11.68 -14.95
C ARG A 145 3.94 11.85 -14.94
N GLU A 146 4.57 12.07 -16.10
CA GLU A 146 6.02 12.29 -16.16
C GLU A 146 6.40 13.59 -15.44
N MET A 147 5.66 14.68 -15.67
CA MET A 147 5.85 15.95 -14.95
C MET A 147 5.64 15.80 -13.43
N PHE A 148 4.64 14.99 -13.04
CA PHE A 148 4.34 14.70 -11.65
C PHE A 148 5.48 13.94 -10.96
N TYR A 149 6.03 12.91 -11.61
CA TYR A 149 7.18 12.18 -11.08
C TYR A 149 8.45 13.03 -10.99
N GLN A 150 8.70 13.91 -11.96
CA GLN A 150 9.80 14.87 -11.86
C GLN A 150 9.63 15.79 -10.65
N ALA A 151 8.43 16.35 -10.47
CA ALA A 151 8.14 17.22 -9.34
C ALA A 151 8.21 16.51 -7.97
N LEU A 152 7.90 15.22 -7.92
CA LEU A 152 8.11 14.39 -6.72
C LEU A 152 9.61 14.17 -6.46
N ALA A 153 10.38 13.81 -7.49
CA ALA A 153 11.82 13.55 -7.38
C ALA A 153 12.59 14.77 -6.87
N GLU A 154 12.29 15.97 -7.37
CA GLU A 154 12.87 17.23 -6.88
C GLU A 154 12.66 17.47 -5.38
N LYS A 155 11.56 16.94 -4.83
CA LYS A 155 11.17 17.09 -3.42
C LYS A 155 11.56 15.88 -2.58
N LYS A 156 12.25 14.89 -3.15
CA LYS A 156 12.52 13.59 -2.53
C LYS A 156 11.24 12.92 -2.03
N LEU A 157 10.18 13.03 -2.81
CA LEU A 157 8.91 12.39 -2.51
C LEU A 157 8.71 11.18 -3.39
N LEU A 158 8.02 10.18 -2.84
CA LEU A 158 7.60 8.97 -3.56
C LEU A 158 6.08 8.81 -3.43
N THR A 159 5.46 8.22 -4.44
CA THR A 159 4.10 7.69 -4.28
C THR A 159 4.12 6.49 -3.33
N THR A 160 2.95 6.13 -2.79
CA THR A 160 2.83 4.87 -2.04
C THR A 160 3.25 3.68 -2.90
N GLY A 161 2.90 3.68 -4.20
CA GLY A 161 3.29 2.61 -5.12
C GLY A 161 4.80 2.48 -5.27
N GLN A 162 5.51 3.60 -5.49
CA GLN A 162 6.97 3.65 -5.55
C GLN A 162 7.61 3.17 -4.25
N ALA A 163 7.09 3.59 -3.09
CA ALA A 163 7.58 3.11 -1.81
C ALA A 163 7.39 1.59 -1.62
N ARG A 164 6.30 1.01 -2.14
CA ARG A 164 6.11 -0.45 -2.13
C ARG A 164 7.12 -1.19 -3.02
N ILE A 165 7.49 -0.60 -4.16
CA ILE A 165 8.55 -1.15 -5.01
C ILE A 165 9.88 -1.18 -4.26
N GLN A 166 10.23 -0.11 -3.54
CA GLN A 166 11.44 -0.07 -2.72
C GLN A 166 11.44 -1.14 -1.62
N VAL A 167 10.30 -1.37 -0.96
CA VAL A 167 10.15 -2.48 0.00
C VAL A 167 10.37 -3.84 -0.66
N LEU A 168 9.81 -4.06 -1.85
CA LEU A 168 9.99 -5.31 -2.60
C LEU A 168 11.46 -5.53 -2.98
N GLU A 169 12.11 -4.52 -3.53
CA GLU A 169 13.52 -4.54 -3.90
C GLU A 169 14.41 -4.83 -2.69
N ALA A 170 14.15 -4.21 -1.54
CA ALA A 170 14.90 -4.45 -0.32
C ALA A 170 14.76 -5.91 0.19
N PHE A 171 13.61 -6.57 0.00
CA PHE A 171 13.47 -8.01 0.28
C PHE A 171 14.23 -8.88 -0.74
N GLN A 172 14.22 -8.50 -2.03
CA GLN A 172 14.93 -9.23 -3.08
C GLN A 172 16.45 -9.16 -2.88
N GLN A 173 16.95 -7.99 -2.48
CA GLN A 173 18.37 -7.76 -2.16
C GLN A 173 18.78 -8.31 -0.79
N GLY A 174 17.83 -8.78 0.03
CA GLY A 174 18.09 -9.32 1.36
C GLY A 174 18.41 -8.26 2.42
N PHE A 175 18.17 -6.97 2.13
CA PHE A 175 18.30 -5.89 3.11
C PHE A 175 17.25 -6.03 4.22
N LEU A 176 16.00 -6.29 3.83
CA LEU A 176 14.94 -6.72 4.75
C LEU A 176 15.03 -8.24 4.95
N GLY A 177 14.99 -8.67 6.22
CA GLY A 177 15.08 -10.08 6.58
C GLY A 177 13.85 -10.86 6.12
N ARG A 178 14.05 -12.00 5.46
CA ARG A 178 12.95 -12.89 5.06
C ARG A 178 12.23 -13.42 6.29
N HIS A 179 10.90 -13.44 6.24
CA HIS A 179 10.10 -14.06 7.28
C HIS A 179 9.94 -15.57 7.00
N PRO A 180 10.37 -16.45 7.92
CA PRO A 180 10.37 -17.89 7.69
C PRO A 180 8.97 -18.48 7.60
N ARG A 181 7.97 -17.83 8.23
CA ARG A 181 6.57 -18.25 8.20
C ARG A 181 5.66 -17.03 8.18
N LEU A 182 4.84 -16.95 7.14
CA LEU A 182 3.85 -15.90 6.94
C LEU A 182 2.55 -16.55 6.46
N LEU A 183 1.44 -16.21 7.11
CA LEU A 183 0.13 -16.74 6.78
C LEU A 183 -0.79 -15.63 6.27
N LEU A 184 -1.38 -15.82 5.09
CA LEU A 184 -2.38 -14.93 4.53
C LEU A 184 -3.78 -15.47 4.84
N VAL A 185 -4.63 -14.67 5.48
CA VAL A 185 -5.98 -15.09 5.89
C VAL A 185 -7.05 -14.28 5.17
N ALA A 186 -8.04 -14.99 4.62
CA ALA A 186 -9.24 -14.44 3.97
C ALA A 186 -8.98 -13.49 2.78
N PHE A 187 -7.91 -13.74 2.03
CA PHE A 187 -7.71 -13.13 0.72
C PHE A 187 -8.55 -13.90 -0.30
N SER A 188 -9.65 -13.29 -0.77
CA SER A 188 -10.52 -13.87 -1.81
C SER A 188 -9.90 -13.76 -3.21
N ASN A 189 -9.13 -12.71 -3.43
CA ASN A 189 -8.38 -12.45 -4.66
C ASN A 189 -6.88 -12.42 -4.34
N ARG A 190 -6.04 -12.76 -5.33
CA ARG A 190 -4.60 -12.51 -5.20
C ARG A 190 -4.37 -11.01 -4.96
N PRO A 191 -3.41 -10.63 -4.08
CA PRO A 191 -2.98 -9.25 -3.96
C PRO A 191 -2.60 -8.68 -5.34
N ALA A 192 -2.75 -7.37 -5.50
CA ALA A 192 -2.44 -6.70 -6.75
C ALA A 192 -1.00 -7.04 -7.21
N PRO A 193 -0.71 -7.09 -8.53
CA PRO A 193 0.61 -7.44 -9.06
C PRO A 193 1.77 -6.64 -8.44
N LEU A 194 1.53 -5.41 -7.99
CA LEU A 194 2.53 -4.62 -7.27
C LEU A 194 3.09 -5.33 -6.03
N LEU A 195 2.26 -6.12 -5.35
CA LEU A 195 2.56 -6.85 -4.12
C LEU A 195 2.99 -8.30 -4.37
N GLN A 196 3.21 -8.68 -5.65
CA GLN A 196 3.75 -9.97 -6.09
C GLN A 196 5.17 -9.78 -6.60
#